data_AF-A0A059LR26-F1
#
_entry.id   AF-A0A059LR26-F1
#
_cell.length_a   1.000
_cell.length_b   1.000
_cell.length_c   1.000
_cell.angle_alpha   90.00
_cell.angle_beta   90.00
_cell.angle_gamma   90.00
#
_symmetry.space_group_name_H-M   'P 1'
#
loop_
_entity.id
_entity.type
_entity.pdbx_description
1 polymer ?
#
loop_
_entity_poly.entity_id
_entity_poly.type
_entity_poly.pdbx_seq_one_letter_code
_entity_poly.pdbx_strand_id
1 'polypeptide(L)'
;MLRALTARAPAFVSVARPLNGIGVEVRHNSTFGKLTASDEAEIEKAEARVGAKTVITRLLHDNQGELLTSDQLWQLAEPEGIKSKRFMKMMLQELKSRGRVHTRPVQSAKRTKKFGYKIAEPKVLKAEASAEAV
;
A
#
# COMPACT_ATOMS: atom_id res chain seq x y z
N MET A 1 -5.00 10.10 50.89
CA MET A 1 -4.82 8.83 50.16
C MET A 1 -4.79 9.13 48.65
N LEU A 2 -3.60 9.24 48.05
CA LEU A 2 -3.44 9.48 46.61
C LEU A 2 -3.21 8.13 45.92
N ARG A 3 -4.18 7.71 45.07
CA ARG A 3 -4.03 6.54 44.20
C ARG A 3 -3.13 6.91 43.02
N ALA A 4 -1.95 6.29 42.93
CA ALA A 4 -1.11 6.36 41.75
C ALA A 4 -1.81 5.66 40.58
N LEU A 5 -2.21 6.42 39.56
CA LEU A 5 -2.56 5.90 38.24
C LEU A 5 -1.26 5.50 37.54
N THR A 6 -0.81 4.27 37.74
CA THR A 6 0.23 3.68 36.90
C THR A 6 -0.33 3.50 35.49
N ALA A 7 -0.01 4.44 34.60
CA ALA A 7 -0.22 4.27 33.17
C ALA A 7 0.58 3.05 32.71
N ARG A 8 -0.10 1.91 32.53
CA ARG A 8 0.48 0.68 32.02
C ARG A 8 0.96 0.98 30.60
N ALA A 9 2.28 0.94 30.39
CA ALA A 9 2.87 1.17 29.09
C ALA A 9 2.27 0.21 28.04
N PRO A 10 1.99 0.68 26.80
CA PRO A 10 1.56 -0.19 25.72
C PRO A 10 2.61 -1.28 25.47
N ALA A 11 2.19 -2.55 25.52
CA ALA A 11 3.05 -3.67 25.18
C ALA A 11 3.04 -3.85 23.66
N PHE A 12 4.18 -3.64 23.02
CA PHE A 12 4.33 -3.87 21.59
C PHE A 12 4.72 -5.33 21.35
N VAL A 13 4.00 -5.98 20.45
CA VAL A 13 4.34 -7.32 19.94
C VAL A 13 4.79 -7.15 18.50
N SER A 14 6.05 -7.46 18.23
CA SER A 14 6.60 -7.53 16.87
C SER A 14 6.46 -8.96 16.37
N VAL A 15 5.79 -9.16 15.25
CA VAL A 15 5.76 -10.45 14.55
C VAL A 15 6.47 -10.29 13.22
N ALA A 16 7.55 -11.06 13.02
CA ALA A 16 8.22 -11.16 11.73
C ALA A 16 7.48 -12.21 10.89
N ARG A 17 6.86 -11.79 9.78
CA ARG A 17 6.20 -12.71 8.85
C ARG A 17 6.72 -12.51 7.42
N PRO A 18 6.86 -13.60 6.64
CA PRO A 18 7.22 -13.50 5.23
C PRO A 18 6.00 -13.01 4.43
N LEU A 19 6.06 -11.77 3.91
CA LEU A 19 5.11 -11.26 2.94
C LEU A 19 5.73 -11.34 1.54
N ASN A 20 5.24 -12.25 0.70
CA ASN A 20 5.74 -12.45 -0.67
C ASN A 20 7.28 -12.59 -0.74
N GLY A 21 7.88 -13.32 0.21
CA GLY A 21 9.33 -13.53 0.30
C GLY A 21 10.13 -12.39 0.94
N ILE A 22 9.49 -11.28 1.32
CA ILE A 22 10.12 -10.15 2.03
C ILE A 22 9.70 -10.21 3.50
N GLY A 23 10.67 -10.32 4.41
CA GLY A 23 10.40 -10.28 5.86
C GLY A 23 9.93 -8.90 6.27
N VAL A 24 8.66 -8.77 6.67
CA VAL A 24 8.10 -7.52 7.16
C VAL A 24 7.84 -7.66 8.66
N GLU A 25 8.43 -6.75 9.45
CA GLU A 25 8.16 -6.65 10.87
C GLU A 25 6.89 -5.81 11.07
N VAL A 26 5.82 -6.45 11.52
CA VAL A 26 4.56 -5.76 11.84
C VAL A 26 4.54 -5.48 13.34
N ARG A 27 4.60 -4.20 13.72
CA ARG A 27 4.48 -3.77 15.12
C ARG A 27 3.01 -3.57 15.49
N HIS A 28 2.49 -4.39 16.39
CA HIS A 28 1.15 -4.24 16.94
C HIS A 28 1.19 -3.68 18.36
N ASN A 29 0.30 -2.72 18.63
CA ASN A 29 0.06 -2.21 19.97
C ASN A 29 -1.05 -3.07 20.61
N SER A 30 -0.67 -3.98 21.51
CA SER A 30 -1.63 -4.84 22.21
C SER A 30 -1.84 -4.35 23.64
N THR A 31 -3.09 -4.09 23.99
CA THR A 31 -3.52 -3.67 25.33
C THR A 31 -3.22 -4.73 26.40
N PHE A 32 -3.04 -6.01 26.01
CA PHE A 32 -2.92 -7.14 26.94
C PHE A 32 -1.62 -7.95 26.79
N GLY A 33 -0.72 -7.60 25.86
CA GLY A 33 0.55 -8.32 25.66
C GLY A 33 0.41 -9.76 25.15
N LYS A 34 -0.80 -10.17 24.73
CA LYS A 34 -1.09 -11.42 24.04
C LYS A 34 -1.89 -11.11 22.78
N LEU A 35 -1.57 -11.80 21.68
CA LEU A 35 -2.31 -11.75 20.43
C LEU A 35 -3.65 -12.48 20.64
N THR A 36 -4.75 -11.78 20.44
CA THR A 36 -6.09 -12.38 20.40
C THR A 36 -6.39 -12.84 18.97
N ALA A 37 -7.35 -13.76 18.79
CA ALA A 37 -7.80 -14.17 17.46
C ALA A 37 -8.34 -12.98 16.62
N SER A 38 -8.86 -11.94 17.30
CA SER A 38 -9.25 -10.69 16.65
C SER A 38 -8.05 -9.91 16.14
N ASP A 39 -6.96 -9.83 16.92
CA ASP A 39 -5.70 -9.21 16.50
C ASP A 39 -5.08 -9.96 15.31
N GLU A 40 -5.11 -11.29 15.31
CA GLU A 40 -4.61 -12.10 14.20
C GLU A 40 -5.38 -11.84 12.90
N ALA A 41 -6.71 -11.72 12.96
CA ALA A 41 -7.53 -11.39 11.81
C ALA A 41 -7.28 -9.95 11.30
N GLU A 42 -6.94 -9.01 12.19
CA GLU A 42 -6.53 -7.66 11.80
C GLU A 42 -5.14 -7.64 11.16
N ILE A 43 -4.20 -8.42 11.69
CA ILE A 43 -2.86 -8.62 11.12
C ILE A 43 -2.98 -9.17 9.70
N GLU A 44 -3.74 -10.26 9.50
CA GLU A 44 -3.90 -10.86 8.17
C GLU A 44 -4.51 -9.87 7.16
N LYS A 45 -5.47 -9.04 7.61
CA LYS A 45 -6.06 -7.98 6.77
C LYS A 45 -5.05 -6.89 6.43
N ALA A 46 -4.23 -6.47 7.39
CA ALA A 46 -3.20 -5.45 7.18
C ALA A 46 -2.14 -5.97 6.21
N GLU A 47 -1.69 -7.21 6.40
CA GLU A 47 -0.75 -7.92 5.53
C GLU A 47 -1.27 -8.04 4.10
N ALA A 48 -2.52 -8.47 3.92
CA ALA A 48 -3.15 -8.57 2.60
C ALA A 48 -3.25 -7.20 1.90
N ARG A 49 -3.49 -6.12 2.65
CA ARG A 49 -3.51 -4.75 2.10
C ARG A 49 -2.12 -4.27 1.70
N VAL A 50 -1.10 -4.55 2.52
CA VAL A 50 0.30 -4.19 2.22
C VAL A 50 0.78 -4.97 0.99
N GLY A 51 0.56 -6.28 0.95
CA GLY A 51 0.90 -7.15 -0.19
C GLY A 51 0.20 -6.72 -1.48
N ALA A 52 -1.10 -6.41 -1.42
CA ALA A 52 -1.81 -5.92 -2.61
C ALA A 52 -1.27 -4.58 -3.10
N LYS A 53 -0.91 -3.66 -2.20
CA LYS A 53 -0.32 -2.36 -2.59
C LYS A 53 1.06 -2.52 -3.20
N THR A 54 1.90 -3.41 -2.69
CA THR A 54 3.23 -3.66 -3.26
C THR A 54 3.12 -4.29 -4.63
N VAL A 55 2.24 -5.29 -4.81
CA VAL A 55 1.95 -5.90 -6.12
C VAL A 55 1.47 -4.86 -7.12
N ILE A 56 0.45 -4.05 -6.79
CA ILE A 56 -0.08 -3.01 -7.68
C ILE A 56 1.02 -1.99 -8.05
N THR A 57 1.83 -1.58 -7.07
CA THR A 57 2.92 -0.61 -7.30
C THR A 57 3.98 -1.19 -8.22
N ARG A 58 4.35 -2.46 -8.03
CA ARG A 58 5.30 -3.19 -8.88
C ARG A 58 4.78 -3.30 -10.31
N LEU A 59 3.54 -3.75 -10.50
CA LEU A 59 2.93 -3.87 -11.82
C LEU A 59 2.88 -2.53 -12.56
N LEU A 60 2.57 -1.45 -11.85
CA LEU A 60 2.60 -0.09 -12.43
C LEU A 60 4.03 0.41 -12.71
N HIS A 61 5.03 -0.06 -11.95
CA HIS A 61 6.43 0.25 -12.17
C HIS A 61 6.98 -0.48 -13.41
N ASP A 62 6.64 -1.76 -13.55
CA ASP A 62 7.06 -2.60 -14.68
C ASP A 62 6.43 -2.11 -16.01
N ASN A 63 5.28 -1.43 -15.93
CA ASN A 63 4.54 -0.88 -17.08
C ASN A 63 4.55 0.65 -17.14
N GLN A 64 5.61 1.32 -16.67
CA GLN A 64 5.71 2.80 -16.62
C GLN A 64 5.43 3.52 -17.95
N GLY A 65 5.59 2.84 -19.09
CA GLY A 65 5.34 3.39 -20.42
C GLY A 65 3.88 3.43 -20.85
N GLU A 66 2.99 2.65 -20.23
CA GLU A 66 1.60 2.50 -20.68
C GLU A 66 0.59 2.83 -19.57
N LEU A 67 -0.51 3.50 -19.95
CA LEU A 67 -1.63 3.77 -19.04
C LEU A 67 -2.49 2.51 -18.89
N LEU A 68 -2.19 1.71 -17.86
CA LEU A 68 -2.95 0.49 -17.60
C LEU A 68 -4.35 0.81 -17.08
N THR A 69 -5.37 0.25 -17.72
CA THR A 69 -6.76 0.35 -17.26
C THR A 69 -6.99 -0.53 -16.02
N SER A 70 -8.09 -0.29 -15.29
CA SER A 70 -8.44 -1.14 -14.14
C SER A 70 -8.66 -2.60 -14.51
N ASP A 71 -9.03 -2.89 -15.76
CA ASP A 71 -9.30 -4.26 -16.20
C ASP A 71 -8.00 -5.00 -16.52
N GLN A 72 -7.06 -4.33 -17.19
CA GLN A 72 -5.72 -4.86 -17.44
C GLN A 72 -4.94 -5.08 -16.13
N LEU A 73 -4.99 -4.10 -15.21
CA LEU A 73 -4.36 -4.26 -13.89
C LEU A 73 -4.92 -5.45 -13.12
N TRP A 74 -6.23 -5.70 -13.23
CA TRP A 74 -6.84 -6.87 -12.59
C TRP A 74 -6.31 -8.17 -13.17
N GLN A 75 -6.25 -8.29 -14.49
CA GLN A 75 -5.74 -9.51 -15.15
C GLN A 75 -4.29 -9.82 -14.77
N LEU A 76 -3.46 -8.79 -14.57
CA LEU A 76 -2.08 -8.96 -14.13
C LEU A 76 -1.96 -9.25 -12.63
N ALA A 77 -2.86 -8.72 -11.80
CA ALA A 77 -2.76 -8.81 -10.34
C ALA A 77 -3.51 -10.02 -9.74
N GLU A 78 -4.44 -10.61 -10.47
CA GLU A 78 -5.13 -11.86 -10.10
C GLU A 78 -4.15 -13.03 -9.84
N PRO A 79 -3.20 -13.35 -10.74
CA PRO A 79 -2.23 -14.43 -10.47
C PRO A 79 -1.26 -14.10 -9.33
N GLU A 80 -1.06 -12.82 -9.01
CA GLU A 80 -0.22 -12.33 -7.90
C GLU A 80 -0.93 -12.41 -6.52
N GLY A 81 -2.13 -13.00 -6.46
CA GLY A 81 -2.84 -13.29 -5.21
C GLY A 81 -3.77 -12.18 -4.71
N ILE A 82 -4.14 -11.20 -5.56
CA ILE A 82 -5.14 -10.20 -5.16
C ILE A 82 -6.53 -10.84 -5.12
N LYS A 83 -7.15 -10.85 -3.93
CA LYS A 83 -8.43 -11.55 -3.64
C LYS A 83 -9.63 -11.16 -4.53
N SER A 84 -9.74 -9.91 -4.99
CA SER A 84 -10.84 -9.49 -5.87
C SER A 84 -10.60 -8.16 -6.59
N LYS A 85 -11.29 -7.96 -7.72
CA LYS A 85 -11.27 -6.73 -8.51
C LYS A 85 -11.75 -5.50 -7.72
N ARG A 86 -12.77 -5.65 -6.86
CA ARG A 86 -13.26 -4.57 -5.99
C ARG A 86 -12.22 -4.19 -4.95
N PHE A 87 -11.57 -5.18 -4.34
CA PHE A 87 -10.49 -4.96 -3.37
C PHE A 87 -9.30 -4.24 -4.01
N MET A 88 -8.89 -4.64 -5.22
CA MET A 88 -7.86 -3.95 -6.00
C MET A 88 -8.20 -2.48 -6.26
N LYS A 89 -9.44 -2.19 -6.68
CA LYS A 89 -9.91 -0.81 -6.89
C LYS A 89 -9.85 0.03 -5.61
N MET A 90 -10.22 -0.55 -4.47
CA MET A 90 -10.09 0.10 -3.17
C MET A 90 -8.62 0.41 -2.84
N MET A 91 -7.70 -0.53 -3.10
CA MET A 91 -6.26 -0.30 -2.92
C MET A 91 -5.72 0.78 -3.87
N LEU A 92 -6.17 0.82 -5.13
CA LEU A 92 -5.82 1.89 -6.08
C LEU A 92 -6.32 3.26 -5.60
N GLN A 93 -7.52 3.34 -5.02
CA GLN A 93 -8.03 4.57 -4.40
C GLN A 93 -7.18 5.00 -3.22
N GLU A 94 -6.76 4.07 -2.35
CA GLU A 94 -5.86 4.38 -1.23
C GLU A 94 -4.45 4.82 -1.71
N LEU A 95 -3.92 4.23 -2.78
CA LEU A 95 -2.65 4.67 -3.37
C LEU A 95 -2.78 6.05 -4.02
N LYS A 96 -3.93 6.33 -4.65
CA LYS A 96 -4.24 7.65 -5.22
C LYS A 96 -4.39 8.72 -4.15
N SER A 97 -5.08 8.45 -3.04
CA SER A 97 -5.23 9.41 -1.94
C SER A 97 -3.89 9.71 -1.26
N ARG A 98 -2.97 8.74 -1.25
CA ARG A 98 -1.58 8.90 -0.78
C ARG A 98 -0.64 9.53 -1.83
N GLY A 99 -1.15 9.92 -2.99
CA GLY A 99 -0.36 10.54 -4.06
C GLY A 99 0.67 9.61 -4.71
N ARG A 100 0.56 8.29 -4.56
CA ARG A 100 1.48 7.31 -5.17
C ARG A 100 1.07 6.89 -6.57
N VAL A 101 -0.20 7.05 -6.93
CA VAL A 101 -0.75 6.66 -8.23
C VAL A 101 -1.60 7.81 -8.77
N HIS A 102 -1.46 8.09 -10.07
CA HIS A 102 -2.28 9.06 -10.79
C HIS A 102 -3.17 8.39 -11.81
N THR A 103 -4.36 8.94 -11.98
CA THR A 103 -5.30 8.52 -13.03
C THR A 103 -5.21 9.51 -14.19
N ARG A 104 -4.97 9.01 -15.40
CA ARG A 104 -5.02 9.81 -16.64
C ARG A 104 -6.06 9.25 -17.60
N PRO A 105 -6.72 10.09 -18.41
CA PRO A 105 -7.59 9.60 -19.45
C PRO A 105 -6.75 8.85 -20.50
N VAL A 106 -7.17 7.64 -20.85
CA VAL A 106 -6.61 6.91 -22.00
C VAL A 106 -7.26 7.53 -23.24
N GLN A 107 -6.48 7.97 -24.22
CA GLN A 107 -7.02 8.47 -25.48
C GLN A 107 -7.74 7.33 -26.20
N SER A 108 -9.03 7.17 -25.95
CA SER A 108 -9.89 6.25 -26.66
C SER A 108 -10.51 6.99 -27.85
N ALA A 109 -10.39 6.41 -29.05
CA ALA A 109 -10.92 6.97 -30.30
C ALA A 109 -12.45 7.14 -30.33
N LYS A 110 -13.18 6.73 -29.28
CA LYS A 110 -14.64 6.88 -29.16
C LYS A 110 -15.00 7.44 -27.78
N ARG A 111 -16.11 8.18 -27.74
CA ARG A 111 -16.77 8.94 -26.63
C ARG A 111 -16.77 8.36 -25.20
N THR A 112 -16.18 7.20 -24.93
CA THR A 112 -16.06 6.59 -23.60
C THR A 112 -14.82 7.11 -22.87
N LYS A 113 -15.04 7.82 -21.76
CA LYS A 113 -13.98 8.28 -20.84
C LYS A 113 -13.38 7.09 -20.09
N LYS A 114 -12.43 6.38 -20.71
CA LYS A 114 -11.61 5.36 -20.03
C LYS A 114 -10.45 6.04 -19.32
N PHE A 115 -10.18 5.58 -18.10
CA PHE A 115 -9.06 6.06 -17.29
C PHE A 115 -8.06 4.93 -17.06
N GLY A 116 -6.79 5.28 -17.21
CA GLY A 116 -5.65 4.42 -16.87
C GLY A 116 -4.93 4.96 -15.66
N TYR A 117 -4.17 4.09 -15.02
CA TYR A 117 -3.40 4.38 -13.83
C TYR A 117 -1.91 4.41 -14.20
N LYS A 118 -1.18 5.39 -13.66
CA LYS A 118 0.28 5.43 -13.70
C LYS A 118 0.84 5.63 -12.31
N ILE A 119 2.06 5.18 -12.07
CA ILE A 119 2.77 5.55 -10.84
C ILE A 119 2.98 7.08 -10.83
N ALA A 120 2.80 7.69 -9.66
CA ALA A 120 3.25 9.05 -9.48
C ALA A 120 4.78 9.03 -9.56
N GLU A 121 5.35 9.85 -10.44
CA GLU A 121 6.79 10.08 -10.39
C GLU A 121 7.13 10.50 -8.96
N PRO A 122 8.19 9.94 -8.36
CA PRO A 122 8.62 10.42 -7.06
C PRO A 122 8.78 11.92 -7.25
N LYS A 123 8.00 12.69 -6.48
CA LYS A 123 8.20 14.13 -6.39
C LYS A 123 9.60 14.26 -5.82
N VAL A 124 10.61 14.31 -6.68
CA VAL A 124 11.98 14.61 -6.29
C VAL A 124 11.82 16.00 -5.73
N LEU A 125 11.67 16.06 -4.40
CA LEU A 125 11.85 17.30 -3.69
C LEU A 125 13.22 17.75 -4.17
N LYS A 126 13.26 18.90 -4.87
CA LYS A 126 14.47 19.66 -5.15
C LYS A 126 15.16 19.89 -3.81
N ALA A 127 15.90 18.90 -3.37
CA ALA A 127 16.86 18.95 -2.31
C ALA A 127 18.19 18.77 -3.03
N GLU A 128 19.02 19.80 -2.90
CA GLU A 128 20.46 19.73 -3.13
C GLU A 128 20.93 19.86 -4.60
N ALA A 129 20.72 21.05 -5.15
CA ALA A 129 21.62 21.63 -6.16
C ALA A 129 22.23 22.94 -5.61
N SER A 130 22.82 22.87 -4.40
CA SER A 130 23.53 23.99 -3.76
C SER A 130 24.78 23.54 -2.98
N ALA A 131 25.39 22.44 -3.40
CA ALA A 131 26.70 22.00 -2.88
C ALA A 131 27.75 22.11 -4.01
N GLU A 132 27.92 23.29 -4.56
CA GLU A 132 29.11 23.67 -5.33
C GLU A 132 29.35 25.17 -5.11
N ALA A 133 30.60 25.53 -4.82
CA ALA A 133 31.17 26.85 -4.54
C ALA A 133 31.22 27.33 -3.07
N VAL A 134 32.17 26.79 -2.30
CA VAL A 134 33.15 27.58 -1.52
C VAL A 134 34.50 26.89 -1.58
#